data_AF-A0A5E9CWB6-F1
#
_entry.id   AF-A0A5E9CWB6-F1
#
_cell.length_a   1.000
_cell.length_b   1.000
_cell.length_c   1.000
_cell.angle_alpha   90.00
_cell.angle_beta   90.00
_cell.angle_gamma   90.00
#
_symmetry.space_group_name_H-M   'P 1'
#
loop_
_entity.id
_entity.type
_entity.pdbx_description
1 polymer ?
#
loop_
_entity_poly.entity_id
_entity_poly.type
_entity_poly.pdbx_seq_one_letter_code
_entity_poly.pdbx_strand_id
1 'polypeptide(L)' 'MLNGAMIALGALAIIDNVFFHWVLQVHWAVPGPWAFPVELALVIVGFGLAGGLAGIARAV' A
#
# COMPACT_ATOMS: atom_id res chain seq x y z
N MET A 1 -14.50 12.90 -8.91
CA MET A 1 -14.14 12.84 -7.48
C MET A 1 -13.56 11.49 -7.07
N LEU A 2 -14.08 10.36 -7.59
CA LEU A 2 -13.61 8.99 -7.26
C LEU A 2 -12.08 8.78 -7.45
N ASN A 3 -11.49 9.31 -8.52
CA ASN A 3 -10.05 9.15 -8.78
C ASN A 3 -9.16 9.74 -7.67
N GLY A 4 -9.53 10.89 -7.11
CA GLY A 4 -8.76 11.51 -6.02
C GLY A 4 -8.85 10.70 -4.72
N ALA A 5 -10.02 10.15 -4.41
CA ALA A 5 -10.22 9.31 -3.24
C ALA A 5 -9.43 7.99 -3.33
N MET A 6 -9.40 7.37 -4.51
CA MET A 6 -8.60 6.15 -4.73
C MET A 6 -7.10 6.43 -4.59
N ILE A 7 -6.61 7.56 -5.12
CA ILE A 7 -5.21 7.96 -4.94
C ILE A 7 -4.88 8.16 -3.46
N ALA A 8 -5.74 8.86 -2.72
CA ALA A 8 -5.54 9.10 -1.29
C ALA A 8 -5.54 7.79 -0.47
N LEU A 9 -6.48 6.89 -0.75
CA LEU A 9 -6.52 5.56 -0.12
C LEU A 9 -5.27 4.74 -0.46
N GLY A 10 -4.81 4.81 -1.71
CA GLY A 10 -3.59 4.13 -2.14
C GLY A 10 -2.34 4.62 -1.42
N ALA A 11 -2.20 5.95 -1.31
CA ALA A 11 -1.11 6.57 -0.56
C ALA A 11 -1.16 6.22 0.93
N LEU A 12 -2.36 6.24 1.54
CA LEU A 12 -2.53 5.87 2.94
C LEU A 12 -2.16 4.40 3.19
N ALA A 13 -2.58 3.48 2.33
CA ALA A 13 -2.21 2.07 2.42
C ALA A 13 -0.69 1.87 2.34
N ILE A 14 0.00 2.57 1.44
CA ILE A 14 1.47 2.51 1.35
C ILE A 14 2.10 3.03 2.65
N ILE A 15 1.67 4.21 3.12
CA ILE A 15 2.26 4.85 4.30
C ILE A 15 2.05 3.99 5.56
N ASP A 16 0.83 3.47 5.76
CA ASP A 16 0.51 2.65 6.93
C ASP A 16 1.39 1.39 7.00
N ASN A 17 1.47 0.63 5.91
CA ASN A 17 2.22 -0.62 5.89
C ASN A 17 3.75 -0.37 5.93
N VAL A 18 4.27 0.59 5.16
CA VAL A 18 5.73 0.84 5.13
C VAL A 18 6.20 1.51 6.41
N PHE A 19 5.58 2.63 6.81
CA PHE A 19 6.07 3.39 7.96
C PHE A 19 5.59 2.81 9.28
N PHE A 20 4.29 2.52 9.42
CA PHE A 20 3.75 2.13 10.71
C PHE A 20 3.93 0.63 11.01
N HIS A 21 3.91 -0.26 10.01
CA HIS A 21 4.11 -1.70 10.26
C HIS A 21 5.58 -2.12 10.13
N TRP A 22 6.31 -1.62 9.12
CA TRP A 22 7.69 -2.10 8.88
C TRP A 22 8.77 -1.24 9.55
N VAL A 23 8.75 0.09 9.36
CA VAL A 23 9.79 0.98 9.88
C VAL A 23 9.62 1.21 11.39
N LEU A 24 8.41 1.57 11.81
CA LEU A 24 8.10 1.94 13.20
C LEU A 24 7.54 0.78 14.02
N GLN A 25 7.05 -0.28 13.37
CA GLN A 25 6.50 -1.49 14.02
C GLN A 25 5.45 -1.18 15.11
N VAL A 26 4.60 -0.19 14.87
CA VAL A 26 3.59 0.31 15.82
C VAL A 26 2.45 -0.69 16.00
N HIS A 27 2.01 -1.31 14.91
CA HIS A 27 1.02 -2.39 14.90
C HIS A 27 1.19 -3.24 13.65
N TRP A 28 0.46 -4.35 13.59
CA TRP A 28 0.42 -5.28 12.45
C TRP A 28 -0.97 -5.27 11.82
N ALA A 29 -1.06 -5.51 10.51
CA ALA A 29 -2.35 -5.65 9.83
C ALA A 29 -3.12 -6.90 10.30
N VAL A 30 -2.39 -8.02 10.44
CA VAL A 30 -2.90 -9.30 10.96
C VAL A 30 -1.81 -9.98 11.80
N PRO A 31 -2.17 -10.77 12.83
CA PRO A 31 -1.18 -11.53 13.59
C PRO A 31 -0.71 -12.79 12.84
N GLY A 32 0.51 -13.25 13.17
CA GLY A 32 1.01 -14.57 12.79
C GLY A 32 1.81 -14.60 11.48
N PRO A 33 2.03 -15.80 10.90
CA PRO A 33 2.96 -15.99 9.77
C PRO A 33 2.53 -15.26 8.49
N TRP A 34 1.28 -14.81 8.42
CA TRP A 34 0.72 -14.09 7.27
C TRP A 34 0.86 -12.57 7.36
N ALA A 35 1.40 -12.03 8.45
CA ALA A 35 1.50 -10.59 8.65
C ALA A 35 2.22 -9.87 7.50
N PHE A 36 3.46 -10.29 7.21
CA PHE A 36 4.23 -9.69 6.14
C PHE A 36 3.63 -9.90 4.72
N PRO A 37 3.19 -11.11 4.32
CA PRO A 37 2.50 -11.29 3.03
C PRO A 37 1.27 -10.41 2.83
N VAL A 38 0.44 -10.23 3.88
CA VAL A 38 -0.75 -9.37 3.81
C VAL A 38 -0.36 -7.90 3.65
N GLU A 39 0.60 -7.43 4.44
CA GLU A 39 1.07 -6.04 4.38
C GLU A 39 1.70 -5.72 3.03
N LEU A 40 2.47 -6.66 2.47
CA LEU A 40 3.04 -6.53 1.13
C LEU A 40 1.94 -6.44 0.06
N ALA A 41 0.89 -7.25 0.15
CA ALA A 41 -0.25 -7.18 -0.75
C ALA A 41 -0.98 -5.83 -0.64
N LEU A 42 -1.12 -5.29 0.57
CA LEU A 42 -1.72 -3.97 0.81
C LEU A 42 -0.88 -2.84 0.19
N VAL A 43 0.45 -2.90 0.26
CA VAL A 43 1.34 -1.94 -0.42
C VAL A 43 1.17 -2.02 -1.94
N ILE A 44 1.11 -3.22 -2.52
CA ILE A 44 0.94 -3.41 -3.96
C ILE A 44 -0.43 -2.87 -4.44
N VAL A 45 -1.50 -3.18 -3.72
CA VAL A 45 -2.84 -2.64 -4.01
C VAL A 45 -2.84 -1.12 -3.88
N GLY A 46 -2.23 -0.59 -2.81
CA GLY A 46 -2.11 0.84 -2.59
C GLY A 46 -1.36 1.55 -3.72
N PHE A 47 -0.28 0.95 -4.21
CA PHE A 47 0.48 1.44 -5.35
C PHE A 47 -0.34 1.45 -6.65
N GLY A 48 -1.15 0.40 -6.88
CA GLY A 48 -2.10 0.37 -8.00
C GLY A 48 -3.13 1.49 -7.92
N LEU A 49 -3.73 1.70 -6.75
CA LEU A 49 -4.72 2.75 -6.51
C LEU A 49 -4.14 4.17 -6.65
N ALA A 50 -2.88 4.37 -6.27
CA ALA A 50 -2.15 5.61 -6.44
C ALA A 50 -1.75 5.90 -7.92
N GLY A 51 -2.09 5.00 -8.85
CA GLY A 51 -1.79 5.15 -10.28
C GLY A 51 -0.41 4.65 -10.69
N GLY A 52 0.34 4.01 -9.78
CA GLY A 52 1.71 3.56 -10.03
C GLY A 52 1.82 2.49 -11.12
N LEU A 53 0.86 1.58 -11.23
CA LEU A 53 0.84 0.54 -12.28
C LEU A 53 0.68 1.13 -13.69
N ALA A 54 -0.15 2.16 -13.84
CA ALA A 54 -0.32 2.86 -15.11
C ALA A 54 0.90 3.72 -15.47
N GLY A 55 1.63 4.24 -14.46
CA GLY A 55 2.90 4.94 -14.65
C GLY A 55 4.02 4.02 -15.13
N ILE A 56 4.15 2.82 -14.53
CA ILE A 56 5.16 1.83 -14.93
C ILE A 56 4.91 1.34 -16.36
N ALA A 57 3.67 1.00 -16.72
CA ALA A 57 3.32 0.50 -18.06
C ALA A 57 3.54 1.54 -19.19
N ARG A 58 3.70 2.83 -18.86
CA ARG A 58 4.06 3.90 -19.80
C ARG A 58 5.56 4.17 -19.87
N ALA A 59 6.34 3.60 -18.95
CA ALA A 59 7.78 3.80 -18.83
C ALA A 59 8.61 2.64 -19.42
N VAL A 60 7.95 1.57 -19.90
CA VAL A 60 8.51 0.46 -20.68
C VAL A 60 8.04 0.52 -22.13
#